data_AF-A0A949E3H9-F1
#
_entry.id   AF-A0A949E3H9-F1
#
_cell.length_a   1.000
_cell.length_b   1.000
_cell.length_c   1.000
_cell.angle_alpha   90.00
_cell.angle_beta   90.00
_cell.angle_gamma   90.00
#
_symmetry.space_group_name_H-M   'P 1'
#
loop_
_entity.id
_entity.type
_entity.pdbx_description
1 polymer ?
#
loop_
_entity_poly.entity_id
_entity_poly.type
_entity_poly.pdbx_seq_one_letter_code
_entity_poly.pdbx_strand_id
1 'polypeptide(L)'
;MKKLIRLTILVVFIAVFFIAGCAGKPIRVGTVDQQLDNTNIDFTRGRSISASASGFQLLLFIPININNRHERAYQILCGQAGNDYITDIKIQESWTYAFVGTVYSTTIKAMAYPRKL
;
A
#
# COMPACT_ATOMS: atom_id res chain seq x y z
N MET A 1 -27.51 -22.73 29.01
CA MET A 1 -26.13 -23.03 28.58
C MET A 1 -25.93 -22.93 27.06
N LYS A 2 -26.59 -23.74 26.22
CA LYS A 2 -26.41 -23.70 24.74
C LYS A 2 -26.68 -22.34 24.08
N LYS A 3 -27.70 -21.59 24.53
CA LYS A 3 -27.99 -20.23 24.04
C LYS A 3 -26.90 -19.22 24.40
N LEU A 4 -26.34 -19.31 25.61
CA LEU A 4 -25.25 -18.46 26.07
C LEU A 4 -23.98 -18.73 25.24
N ILE A 5 -23.66 -20.00 25.00
CA ILE A 5 -22.53 -20.41 24.14
C ILE A 5 -22.69 -19.89 22.70
N ARG A 6 -23.89 -20.00 22.11
CA ARG A 6 -24.17 -19.46 20.76
C ARG A 6 -24.01 -17.93 20.69
N LEU A 7 -24.47 -17.23 21.72
CA LEU A 7 -24.31 -15.77 21.82
C LEU A 7 -22.83 -15.37 21.96
N THR A 8 -22.07 -16.07 22.80
CA THR A 8 -20.63 -15.83 22.96
C THR A 8 -19.88 -16.06 21.65
N ILE A 9 -20.18 -17.14 20.90
CA ILE A 9 -19.55 -17.40 19.59
C ILE A 9 -19.85 -16.27 18.61
N LEU A 10 -21.11 -15.80 18.55
CA LEU A 10 -21.48 -14.69 17.66
C LEU A 10 -20.73 -13.41 18.01
N VAL A 11 -20.65 -13.06 19.30
CA VAL A 11 -19.94 -11.87 19.76
C VAL A 11 -18.44 -11.95 19.45
N VAL A 12 -17.81 -13.10 19.68
CA VAL A 12 -16.41 -13.31 19.35
C VAL A 12 -16.18 -13.18 17.85
N PHE A 13 -17.06 -13.75 17.03
CA PHE A 13 -16.93 -13.67 15.57
C PHE A 13 -17.04 -12.22 15.06
N ILE A 14 -18.00 -11.45 15.59
CA ILE A 14 -18.15 -10.02 15.29
C ILE A 14 -16.88 -9.26 15.74
N ALA A 15 -16.40 -9.49 16.96
CA ALA A 15 -15.21 -8.81 17.47
C ALA A 15 -13.97 -9.08 16.59
N VAL A 16 -13.75 -10.33 16.18
CA VAL A 16 -12.64 -10.70 15.28
C VAL A 16 -12.76 -9.99 13.93
N PHE A 17 -13.97 -9.92 13.38
CA PHE A 17 -14.22 -9.24 12.10
C PHE A 17 -13.89 -7.74 12.16
N PHE A 18 -14.26 -7.07 13.26
CA PHE A 18 -13.98 -5.64 13.45
C PHE A 18 -12.48 -5.37 13.67
N ILE A 19 -11.76 -6.22 14.41
CA ILE A 19 -10.32 -6.04 14.66
C ILE A 19 -9.51 -6.22 13.36
N ALA A 20 -9.92 -7.15 12.49
CA ALA A 20 -9.27 -7.34 11.18
C ALA A 20 -9.38 -6.09 10.27
N GLY A 21 -10.45 -5.30 10.42
CA GLY A 21 -10.67 -4.06 9.69
C GLY A 21 -9.71 -2.90 10.04
N CYS A 22 -9.02 -2.96 11.18
CA CYS A 22 -8.07 -1.92 11.62
C CYS A 22 -6.62 -2.19 11.21
N ALA A 23 -6.29 -3.36 10.67
CA ALA A 23 -4.92 -3.71 10.33
C ALA A 23 -4.56 -3.28 8.90
N GLY A 24 -3.69 -2.27 8.78
CA GLY A 24 -3.01 -1.91 7.53
C GLY A 24 -1.60 -2.52 7.46
N LYS A 25 -1.16 -2.96 6.27
CA LYS A 25 0.21 -3.43 6.07
C LYS A 25 1.12 -2.23 5.73
N PRO A 26 2.09 -1.89 6.60
CA PRO A 26 2.98 -0.76 6.35
C PRO A 26 3.93 -1.08 5.21
N ILE A 27 4.23 -0.07 4.38
CA ILE A 27 5.31 -0.15 3.39
C ILE A 27 6.62 0.30 4.04
N ARG A 28 7.71 -0.41 3.72
CA ARG A 28 9.05 -0.02 4.11
C ARG A 28 9.75 0.59 2.91
N VAL A 29 9.82 1.90 2.89
CA VAL A 29 10.69 2.62 1.96
C VAL A 29 12.08 2.59 2.59
N GLY A 30 13.05 1.95 1.92
CA GLY A 30 14.42 1.93 2.41
C GLY A 30 14.91 3.35 2.69
N THR A 31 15.63 3.56 3.77
CA THR A 31 16.39 4.80 3.97
C THR A 31 17.56 4.79 3.00
N VAL A 32 18.05 5.98 2.62
CA VAL A 32 19.33 6.10 1.92
C VAL A 32 20.37 5.45 2.82
N ASP A 33 20.77 4.22 2.49
CA ASP A 33 21.84 3.55 3.19
C ASP A 33 23.10 4.36 2.83
N GLN A 34 23.69 5.06 3.80
CA GLN A 34 24.88 5.87 3.54
C GLN A 34 26.06 5.00 3.05
N GLN A 35 25.96 3.68 3.23
CA GLN A 35 26.87 2.67 2.71
C GLN A 35 26.43 2.03 1.39
N LEU A 36 25.35 2.48 0.76
CA LEU A 36 25.04 2.01 -0.58
C LEU A 36 26.19 2.44 -1.48
N ASP A 37 26.88 1.46 -2.05
CA ASP A 37 27.98 1.62 -2.99
C ASP A 37 27.42 2.24 -4.29
N ASN A 38 27.17 3.56 -4.23
CA ASN A 38 26.62 4.40 -5.30
C ASN A 38 27.47 4.34 -6.56
N THR A 39 28.69 3.82 -6.43
CA THR A 39 29.61 3.49 -7.52
C THR A 39 28.97 2.56 -8.54
N ASN A 40 28.08 1.65 -8.12
CA ASN A 40 27.40 0.67 -8.97
C ASN A 40 26.01 1.10 -9.48
N ILE A 41 25.57 2.33 -9.23
CA ILE A 41 24.30 2.86 -9.75
C ILE A 41 24.58 3.85 -10.88
N ASP A 42 23.89 3.71 -12.00
CA ASP A 42 23.96 4.69 -13.09
C ASP A 42 22.88 5.76 -12.95
N PHE A 43 23.23 6.85 -12.25
CA PHE A 43 22.36 8.00 -12.05
C PHE A 43 22.09 8.83 -13.33
N THR A 44 22.76 8.54 -14.45
CA THR A 44 22.51 9.24 -15.72
C THR A 44 21.32 8.68 -16.49
N ARG A 45 20.90 7.45 -16.17
CA ARG A 45 19.84 6.71 -16.87
C ARG A 45 18.58 6.53 -16.03
N GLY A 46 18.21 7.57 -15.28
CA GLY A 46 16.99 7.58 -14.49
C GLY A 46 15.74 7.53 -15.35
N ARG A 47 14.82 6.62 -15.02
CA ARG A 47 13.46 6.61 -15.59
C ARG A 47 12.41 6.87 -14.52
N SER A 48 11.37 7.62 -14.89
CA SER A 48 10.22 7.80 -14.00
C SER A 48 9.34 6.55 -14.03
N ILE A 49 8.95 6.07 -12.86
CA ILE A 49 8.00 4.97 -12.68
C ILE A 49 6.83 5.43 -11.81
N SER A 50 5.66 4.88 -12.06
CA SER A 50 4.46 5.21 -11.29
C SER A 50 3.47 4.07 -11.24
N ALA A 51 2.90 3.87 -10.06
CA ALA A 51 1.87 2.87 -9.82
C ALA A 51 0.77 3.45 -8.94
N SER A 52 -0.46 2.97 -9.12
CA SER A 52 -1.60 3.37 -8.31
C SER A 52 -2.42 2.16 -7.88
N ALA A 53 -3.01 2.24 -6.69
CA ALA A 53 -3.96 1.27 -6.21
C ALA A 53 -5.07 1.96 -5.42
N SER A 54 -6.30 1.47 -5.62
CA SER A 54 -7.49 2.04 -5.02
C SER A 54 -8.20 1.06 -4.10
N GLY A 55 -8.91 1.59 -3.11
CA GLY A 55 -9.88 0.89 -2.30
C GLY A 55 -11.19 1.69 -2.21
N PHE A 56 -12.24 1.07 -1.69
CA PHE A 56 -13.56 1.66 -1.57
C PHE A 56 -14.07 1.57 -0.14
N GLN A 57 -14.60 2.68 0.38
CA GLN A 57 -15.18 2.78 1.71
C GLN A 57 -16.70 2.83 1.56
N LEU A 58 -17.36 1.69 1.71
CA LEU A 58 -18.81 1.60 1.61
C LEU A 58 -19.46 2.14 2.89
N LEU A 59 -20.44 3.04 2.74
CA LEU A 59 -21.22 3.64 3.82
C LEU A 59 -20.36 4.25 4.95
N LEU A 60 -19.18 4.76 4.60
CA LEU A 60 -18.19 5.33 5.51
C LEU A 60 -17.61 4.37 6.57
N PHE A 61 -17.95 3.09 6.54
CA PHE A 61 -17.59 2.15 7.61
C PHE A 61 -16.97 0.84 7.12
N ILE A 62 -17.33 0.36 5.93
CA ILE A 62 -16.87 -0.95 5.44
C ILE A 62 -15.68 -0.72 4.50
N PRO A 63 -14.43 -0.99 4.95
CA PRO A 63 -13.26 -0.85 4.10
C PRO A 63 -13.14 -2.05 3.14
N ILE A 64 -13.17 -1.78 1.84
CA ILE A 64 -12.95 -2.78 0.79
C ILE A 64 -11.64 -2.44 0.09
N ASN A 65 -10.62 -3.27 0.26
CA ASN A 65 -9.28 -3.07 -0.32
C ASN A 65 -8.60 -1.73 0.06
N ILE A 66 -9.04 -1.05 1.12
CA ILE A 66 -8.49 0.25 1.54
C ILE A 66 -7.17 0.10 2.29
N ASN A 67 -7.09 -0.84 3.23
CA ASN A 67 -6.00 -0.89 4.21
C ASN A 67 -4.63 -1.23 3.61
N ASN A 68 -4.63 -2.01 2.53
CA ASN A 68 -3.45 -2.47 1.82
C ASN A 68 -3.20 -1.71 0.50
N ARG A 69 -3.89 -0.59 0.25
CA ARG A 69 -3.71 0.17 -1.01
C ARG A 69 -2.28 0.67 -1.20
N HIS A 70 -1.62 1.13 -0.13
CA HIS A 70 -0.23 1.58 -0.17
C HIS A 70 0.72 0.44 -0.55
N GLU A 71 0.53 -0.73 0.07
CA GLU A 71 1.32 -1.92 -0.24
C GLU A 71 1.14 -2.35 -1.69
N ARG A 72 -0.10 -2.44 -2.18
CA ARG A 72 -0.35 -2.82 -3.58
C ARG A 72 0.28 -1.85 -4.56
N ALA A 73 0.12 -0.54 -4.34
CA ALA A 73 0.75 0.48 -5.19
C ALA A 73 2.28 0.33 -5.16
N TYR A 74 2.87 0.08 -3.99
CA TYR A 74 4.30 -0.09 -3.85
C TYR A 74 4.83 -1.39 -4.48
N GLN A 75 4.10 -2.50 -4.37
CA GLN A 75 4.46 -3.77 -5.03
C GLN A 75 4.44 -3.65 -6.55
N ILE A 76 3.43 -2.99 -7.11
CA ILE A 76 3.35 -2.71 -8.54
C ILE A 76 4.53 -1.82 -8.96
N LEU A 77 4.86 -0.79 -8.18
CA LEU A 77 6.00 0.09 -8.43
C LEU A 77 7.33 -0.67 -8.42
N CYS A 78 7.58 -1.52 -7.41
CA CYS A 78 8.77 -2.35 -7.34
C CYS A 78 8.85 -3.35 -8.50
N GLY A 79 7.71 -3.90 -8.92
CA GLY A 79 7.63 -4.73 -10.13
C GLY A 79 8.06 -3.99 -11.40
N GLN A 80 7.73 -2.70 -11.53
CA GLN A 80 8.20 -1.85 -12.65
C GLN A 80 9.69 -1.50 -12.56
N ALA A 81 10.24 -1.40 -11.34
CA ALA A 81 11.65 -1.12 -11.13
C ALA A 81 12.53 -2.36 -11.40
N GLY A 82 12.05 -3.57 -11.11
CA GLY A 82 12.86 -4.77 -11.18
C GLY A 82 14.02 -4.70 -10.17
N ASN A 83 15.26 -4.79 -10.66
CA ASN A 83 16.48 -4.70 -9.83
C ASN A 83 17.07 -3.29 -9.72
N ASP A 84 16.40 -2.31 -10.32
CA ASP A 84 16.85 -0.93 -10.35
C ASP A 84 16.72 -0.26 -8.99
N TYR A 85 17.58 0.72 -8.76
CA TYR A 85 17.59 1.50 -7.54
C TYR A 85 16.49 2.57 -7.59
N ILE A 86 15.54 2.48 -6.66
CA ILE A 86 14.41 3.40 -6.55
C ILE A 86 14.77 4.56 -5.61
N THR A 87 14.55 5.79 -6.06
CA THR A 87 14.69 7.02 -5.25
C THR A 87 13.58 8.02 -5.60
N ASP A 88 13.57 9.16 -4.91
CA ASP A 88 12.62 10.27 -5.13
C ASP A 88 11.16 9.84 -5.05
N ILE A 89 10.86 8.96 -4.09
CA ILE A 89 9.52 8.43 -3.88
C ILE A 89 8.58 9.55 -3.43
N LYS A 90 7.52 9.76 -4.20
CA LYS A 90 6.43 10.71 -3.94
C LYS A 90 5.13 9.93 -3.82
N ILE A 91 4.46 10.07 -2.69
CA ILE A 91 3.15 9.46 -2.43
C ILE A 91 2.08 10.53 -2.57
N GLN A 92 1.08 10.26 -3.39
CA GLN A 92 -0.07 11.13 -3.63
C GLN A 92 -1.36 10.36 -3.32
N GLU A 93 -2.15 10.90 -2.40
CA GLU A 93 -3.49 10.39 -2.10
C GLU A 93 -4.55 11.20 -2.84
N SER A 94 -5.61 10.53 -3.30
CA SER A 94 -6.80 11.16 -3.83
C SER A 94 -8.04 10.40 -3.41
N TRP A 95 -9.17 11.09 -3.34
CA TRP A 95 -10.43 10.49 -2.99
C TRP A 95 -11.56 11.06 -3.84
N THR A 96 -12.56 10.22 -4.12
CA THR A 96 -13.77 10.64 -4.81
C THR A 96 -14.99 9.95 -4.21
N TYR A 97 -16.08 10.69 -4.09
CA TYR A 97 -17.34 10.14 -3.60
C TYR A 97 -18.09 9.44 -4.74
N ALA A 98 -18.42 8.17 -4.54
CA ALA A 98 -19.13 7.32 -5.50
C ALA A 98 -20.47 6.83 -4.90
N PHE A 99 -21.41 7.78 -4.77
CA PHE A 99 -22.81 7.63 -4.34
C PHE A 99 -23.07 7.00 -2.97
N VAL A 100 -22.64 5.75 -2.72
CA VAL A 100 -22.80 5.03 -1.44
C VAL A 100 -21.49 4.85 -0.69
N GLY A 101 -20.40 5.44 -1.19
CA GLY A 101 -19.10 5.33 -0.53
C GLY A 101 -18.04 6.20 -1.16
N THR A 102 -16.82 6.08 -0.66
CA THR A 102 -15.67 6.89 -1.09
C THR A 102 -14.59 5.99 -1.65
N VAL A 103 -14.14 6.25 -2.87
CA VAL A 103 -12.95 5.62 -3.45
C VAL A 103 -11.73 6.37 -2.94
N TYR A 104 -10.76 5.65 -2.39
CA TYR A 104 -9.45 6.18 -2.00
C TYR A 104 -8.38 5.57 -2.90
N SER A 105 -7.55 6.41 -3.51
CA SER A 105 -6.49 5.99 -4.41
C SER A 105 -5.14 6.51 -3.93
N THR A 106 -4.19 5.59 -3.78
CA THR A 106 -2.79 5.88 -3.52
C THR A 106 -2.01 5.76 -4.81
N THR A 107 -1.37 6.85 -5.23
CA THR A 107 -0.45 6.86 -6.37
C THR A 107 0.96 7.11 -5.87
N ILE A 108 1.87 6.20 -6.21
CA ILE A 108 3.30 6.34 -5.90
C ILE A 108 4.04 6.63 -7.20
N LYS A 109 4.89 7.65 -7.17
CA LYS A 109 5.79 8.05 -8.25
C LYS A 109 7.22 7.98 -7.73
N ALA A 110 8.14 7.52 -8.54
CA ALA A 110 9.55 7.45 -8.18
C ALA A 110 10.45 7.53 -9.41
N MET A 111 11.76 7.62 -9.16
CA MET A 111 12.80 7.44 -10.17
C MET A 111 13.47 6.09 -9.96
N ALA A 112 13.68 5.34 -11.03
CA ALA A 112 14.42 4.08 -11.03
C ALA A 112 15.70 4.23 -11.85
N TYR A 113 16.83 3.82 -11.28
CA TYR A 113 18.15 3.91 -11.88
C TYR A 113 18.75 2.51 -12.03
N PRO A 114 19.21 2.14 -13.24
CA PRO A 114 19.82 0.84 -13.44
C PRO A 114 21.15 0.74 -12.71
N ARG A 115 21.54 -0.50 -12.40
CA ARG A 115 22.89 -0.79 -11.90
C ARG A 115 23.87 -0.78 -13.07
N LYS A 116 25.08 -0.27 -12.84
CA LYS A 116 26.19 -0.38 -13.79
C LYS A 116 26.54 -1.86 -13.92
N LEU A 117 26.72 -2.28 -15.17
CA LEU A 117 27.24 -3.60 -15.52
C LEU A 117 28.76 -3.66 -15.28
#